data_AF-A0A419FSU5-F1
#
_entry.id   AF-A0A419FSU5-F1
#
_cell.length_a   1.000
_cell.length_b   1.000
_cell.length_c   1.000
_cell.angle_alpha   90.00
_cell.angle_beta   90.00
_cell.angle_gamma   90.00
#
_symmetry.space_group_name_H-M   'P 1'
#
loop_
_entity.id
_entity.type
_entity.pdbx_description
1 polymer ?
#
loop_
_entity_poly.entity_id
_entity_poly.type
_entity_poly.pdbx_seq_one_letter_code
_entity_poly.pdbx_strand_id
1 'polypeptide(L)'
;MNVLMDNISIFYSQNVRLIKSLMKREFPEEYPEVFKWKVQMLYFDGKAWIEICRIDNYLHQQQAGSHIHEYKKEQVAWVPLTFQEAEKLIKEKSMKILKEKFNQIRYLR
;
A
#
# COMPACT_ATOMS: atom_id res chain seq x y z
N MET A 1 -16.19 -9.06 -9.84
CA MET A 1 -14.77 -8.93 -9.46
C MET A 1 -14.26 -10.26 -8.90
N ASN A 2 -13.27 -10.88 -9.54
CA ASN A 2 -12.67 -12.12 -9.02
C ASN A 2 -11.46 -11.78 -8.15
N VAL A 3 -11.62 -11.92 -6.84
CA VAL A 3 -10.57 -11.65 -5.86
C VAL A 3 -9.62 -12.84 -5.83
N LEU A 4 -8.32 -12.58 -6.03
CA LEU A 4 -7.29 -13.61 -6.05
C LEU A 4 -6.64 -13.75 -4.67
N MET A 5 -6.40 -12.62 -4.01
CA MET A 5 -5.95 -12.52 -2.63
C MET A 5 -6.61 -11.31 -2.02
N ASP A 6 -7.28 -11.45 -0.88
CA ASP A 6 -7.81 -10.30 -0.16
C ASP A 6 -7.26 -10.22 1.26
N ASN A 7 -6.86 -9.00 1.62
CA ASN A 7 -6.51 -8.62 2.99
C ASN A 7 -5.51 -9.57 3.68
N ILE A 8 -4.56 -10.13 2.93
CA ILE A 8 -3.49 -10.94 3.54
C ILE A 8 -2.66 -10.03 4.41
N SER A 9 -2.71 -10.29 5.72
CA SER A 9 -2.06 -9.51 6.75
C SER A 9 -0.73 -10.13 7.14
N ILE A 10 0.36 -9.38 6.96
CA ILE A 10 1.71 -9.74 7.41
C ILE A 10 2.07 -8.79 8.55
N PHE A 11 2.22 -9.33 9.75
CA PHE A 11 2.64 -8.55 10.92
C PHE A 11 4.16 -8.44 10.95
N TYR A 12 4.65 -7.21 11.04
CA TYR A 12 6.07 -6.94 11.26
C TYR A 12 6.37 -6.61 12.72
N SER A 13 5.37 -6.18 13.47
CA SER A 13 5.38 -6.09 14.92
C SER A 13 3.95 -6.20 15.44
N GLN A 14 3.78 -6.17 16.77
CA GLN A 14 2.45 -6.14 17.39
C GLN A 14 1.59 -4.97 16.88
N ASN A 15 2.22 -3.85 16.56
CA ASN A 15 1.54 -2.61 16.18
C ASN A 15 1.71 -2.26 14.70
N VAL A 16 2.35 -3.10 13.88
CA VAL A 16 2.61 -2.80 12.46
C VAL A 16 2.26 -3.99 11.60
N ARG A 17 1.38 -3.79 10.63
CA ARG A 17 1.00 -4.82 9.65
C ARG A 17 0.92 -4.27 8.23
N LEU A 18 1.36 -5.10 7.29
CA LEU A 18 1.17 -4.92 5.87
C LEU A 18 -0.05 -5.73 5.42
N ILE A 19 -0.95 -5.08 4.70
CA ILE A 19 -2.11 -5.70 4.05
C ILE A 19 -1.84 -5.74 2.55
N LYS A 20 -2.09 -6.89 1.94
CA LYS A 20 -2.01 -7.10 0.49
C LYS A 20 -3.36 -7.55 -0.06
N SER A 21 -3.80 -6.89 -1.12
CA SER A 21 -4.96 -7.29 -1.91
C SER A 21 -4.56 -7.35 -3.39
N LEU A 22 -4.99 -8.41 -4.07
CA LEU A 22 -4.76 -8.68 -5.49
C LEU A 22 -6.08 -9.20 -6.10
N MET A 23 -6.51 -8.56 -7.18
CA MET A 23 -7.79 -8.81 -7.84
C MET A 23 -7.56 -8.91 -9.34
N LYS A 24 -8.33 -9.75 -10.02
CA LYS A 24 -8.33 -9.78 -11.48
C LYS A 24 -9.01 -8.53 -12.02
N ARG A 25 -8.45 -7.88 -13.04
CA ARG A 25 -9.16 -6.81 -13.75
C ARG A 25 -10.44 -7.36 -14.41
N GLU A 26 -11.47 -6.54 -14.48
CA GLU A 26 -12.73 -6.93 -15.12
C GLU A 26 -12.68 -6.64 -16.62
N PHE A 27 -12.06 -5.52 -17.00
CA PHE A 27 -11.93 -5.12 -18.39
C PHE A 27 -10.47 -4.76 -18.74
N PRO A 28 -9.98 -5.08 -19.96
CA PRO A 28 -8.62 -4.73 -20.41
C PRO A 28 -8.29 -3.25 -20.34
N GLU A 29 -9.30 -2.38 -20.47
CA GLU A 29 -9.19 -0.93 -20.54
C GLU A 29 -9.01 -0.29 -19.16
N GLU A 30 -9.23 -1.04 -18.07
CA GLU A 30 -9.08 -0.51 -16.71
C GLU A 30 -7.62 -0.25 -16.35
N TYR A 31 -6.70 -1.16 -16.74
CA TYR A 31 -5.28 -1.10 -16.37
C TYR A 31 -4.41 -1.78 -17.42
N PRO A 32 -3.17 -1.29 -17.65
CA PRO A 32 -2.19 -1.99 -18.47
C PRO A 32 -1.88 -3.40 -17.93
N GLU A 33 -1.80 -3.53 -16.61
CA GLU A 33 -1.60 -4.81 -15.93
C GLU A 33 -2.88 -5.65 -15.90
N VAL A 34 -2.72 -6.98 -15.91
CA VAL A 34 -3.84 -7.95 -15.83
C VAL A 34 -4.54 -7.93 -14.46
N PHE A 35 -3.88 -7.38 -13.45
CA PHE A 35 -4.33 -7.42 -12.06
C PHE A 35 -4.44 -6.02 -11.46
N LYS A 36 -5.48 -5.83 -10.64
CA LYS A 36 -5.58 -4.71 -9.71
C LYS A 36 -4.94 -5.13 -8.40
N TRP A 37 -4.17 -4.27 -7.76
CA TRP A 37 -3.56 -4.57 -6.49
C TRP A 37 -3.48 -3.34 -5.59
N LYS A 38 -3.42 -3.64 -4.29
CA LYS A 38 -3.19 -2.65 -3.24
C LYS A 38 -2.28 -3.28 -2.18
N VAL A 39 -1.24 -2.55 -1.82
CA VAL A 39 -0.42 -2.80 -0.64
C VAL A 39 -0.62 -1.66 0.35
N GLN A 40 -0.83 -1.96 1.62
CA GLN A 40 -1.18 -0.97 2.64
C GLN A 40 -0.48 -1.27 3.96
N MET A 41 0.32 -0.34 4.47
CA MET A 41 0.95 -0.45 5.78
C MET A 41 0.08 0.28 6.81
N LEU A 42 -0.22 -0.43 7.90
CA LEU A 42 -1.01 0.07 9.01
C LEU A 42 -0.18 0.09 10.30
N TYR A 43 -0.45 1.08 11.13
CA TYR A 43 0.08 1.21 12.49
C TYR A 43 -1.05 1.23 13.51
N PHE A 44 -0.94 0.46 14.58
CA PHE A 44 -1.86 0.52 15.72
C PHE A 44 -1.33 1.49 16.77
N ASP A 45 -2.06 2.56 17.04
CA ASP A 45 -1.69 3.59 18.02
C ASP A 45 -2.13 3.28 19.46
N GLY A 46 -2.70 2.09 19.68
CA GLY A 46 -3.33 1.69 20.94
C GLY A 46 -4.86 1.84 20.94
N LYS A 47 -5.44 2.52 19.95
CA LYS A 47 -6.90 2.71 19.81
C LYS A 47 -7.42 2.26 18.46
N ALA A 48 -6.72 2.60 17.38
CA ALA A 48 -7.15 2.31 16.02
C ALA A 48 -5.97 1.97 15.11
N TRP A 49 -6.27 1.28 14.01
CA TRP A 49 -5.33 1.08 12.92
C TRP A 49 -5.32 2.31 12.02
N ILE A 50 -4.17 2.94 11.90
CA ILE A 50 -3.91 4.13 11.10
C ILE A 50 -3.20 3.71 9.82
N GLU A 51 -3.69 4.19 8.67
CA GLU A 51 -2.98 4.05 7.39
C GLU A 51 -1.72 4.90 7.38
N ILE A 52 -0.56 4.24 7.29
CA ILE A 52 0.74 4.88 7.21
C ILE A 52 1.11 5.17 5.77
N CYS A 53 0.93 4.18 4.91
CA CYS A 53 1.17 4.29 3.48
C CYS A 53 0.27 3.29 2.75
N ARG A 54 -0.21 3.70 1.58
CA ARG A 54 -0.88 2.80 0.64
C ARG A 54 -0.27 3.02 -0.73
N ILE A 55 0.02 1.92 -1.42
CA ILE A 55 0.34 1.92 -2.83
C ILE A 55 -0.67 1.04 -3.54
N ASP A 56 -1.35 1.59 -4.53
CA ASP A 56 -2.33 0.87 -5.34
C ASP A 56 -2.19 1.27 -6.80
N ASN A 57 -2.57 0.37 -7.70
CA ASN A 57 -2.60 0.67 -9.13
C ASN A 57 -3.98 1.07 -9.61
N TYR A 58 -4.88 1.57 -8.74
CA TYR A 58 -6.28 1.82 -9.10
C TYR A 58 -6.43 3.02 -10.04
N LEU A 59 -7.49 3.07 -10.85
CA LEU A 59 -7.65 4.05 -11.90
C LEU A 59 -8.20 5.30 -11.25
N HIS A 60 -7.38 6.33 -11.15
CA HIS A 60 -7.83 7.64 -10.72
C HIS A 60 -7.90 8.57 -11.92
N GLN A 61 -9.03 9.25 -12.09
CA GLN A 61 -9.23 10.26 -13.14
C GLN A 61 -8.82 9.81 -14.55
N GLN A 62 -9.02 8.52 -14.87
CA GLN A 62 -8.65 7.89 -16.16
C GLN A 62 -7.14 7.84 -16.47
N GLN A 63 -6.28 8.13 -15.49
CA GLN A 63 -4.84 7.98 -15.65
C GLN A 63 -4.39 6.64 -15.06
N ALA A 64 -3.63 5.89 -15.85
CA ALA A 64 -3.01 4.65 -15.41
C ALA A 64 -1.70 4.95 -14.65
N GLY A 65 -1.43 4.18 -13.61
CA GLY A 65 -0.21 4.31 -12.81
C GLY A 65 -0.43 3.81 -11.39
N SER A 66 0.65 3.79 -10.62
CA SER A 66 0.58 3.45 -9.20
C SER A 66 0.54 4.72 -8.36
N HIS A 67 -0.43 4.76 -7.46
CA HIS A 67 -0.72 5.86 -6.54
C HIS A 67 -0.05 5.59 -5.22
N ILE A 68 0.70 6.57 -4.73
CA ILE A 68 1.35 6.48 -3.43
C ILE A 68 0.66 7.48 -2.50
N HIS A 69 -0.11 6.95 -1.56
CA HIS A 69 -0.74 7.69 -0.48
C HIS A 69 0.13 7.58 0.76
N GLU A 70 0.55 8.71 1.32
CA GLU A 70 1.34 8.77 2.55
C GLU A 70 0.53 9.44 3.66
N TYR A 71 0.76 9.00 4.89
CA TYR A 71 0.09 9.53 6.08
C TYR A 71 0.11 11.06 6.13
N LYS A 72 -1.08 11.66 6.21
CA LYS A 72 -1.31 13.11 6.28
C LYS A 72 -0.69 13.92 5.13
N LYS A 73 -0.45 13.32 3.97
CA LYS A 73 -0.13 14.05 2.74
C LYS A 73 -1.35 14.15 1.84
N GLU A 74 -1.67 15.37 1.41
CA GLU A 74 -2.76 15.62 0.46
C GLU A 74 -2.38 15.25 -0.97
N GLN A 75 -1.10 15.41 -1.33
CA GLN A 75 -0.60 15.08 -2.65
C GLN A 75 -0.31 13.59 -2.77
N VAL A 76 -0.98 12.95 -3.73
CA VAL A 76 -0.71 11.58 -4.15
C VAL A 76 0.41 11.60 -5.19
N ALA A 77 1.47 10.83 -4.96
CA ALA A 77 2.53 10.68 -5.95
C ALA A 77 2.17 9.59 -6.97
N TRP A 78 2.52 9.82 -8.22
CA TRP A 78 2.21 8.95 -9.36
C TRP A 78 3.50 8.39 -9.94
N VAL A 79 3.67 7.08 -9.86
CA VAL A 79 4.85 6.38 -10.39
C VAL A 79 4.39 5.04 -10.96
N PRO A 80 4.80 4.65 -12.18
CA PRO A 80 4.54 3.31 -12.66
C PRO A 80 5.35 2.29 -11.83
N LEU A 81 4.66 1.38 -11.17
CA LEU A 81 5.27 0.31 -10.36
C LEU A 81 4.58 -1.01 -10.67
N THR A 82 5.35 -2.09 -10.68
CA THR A 82 4.84 -3.46 -10.57
C THR A 82 4.41 -3.77 -9.13
N PHE A 83 3.65 -4.84 -8.92
CA PHE A 83 3.27 -5.29 -7.58
C PHE A 83 4.48 -5.54 -6.67
N GLN A 84 5.54 -6.19 -7.18
CA GLN A 84 6.76 -6.49 -6.43
C GLN A 84 7.55 -5.23 -6.07
N GLU A 85 7.59 -4.24 -6.96
CA GLU A 85 8.21 -2.94 -6.66
C GLU A 85 7.41 -2.18 -5.60
N ALA A 86 6.07 -2.20 -5.68
CA ALA A 86 5.21 -1.61 -4.67
C ALA A 86 5.41 -2.26 -3.29
N GLU A 87 5.58 -3.59 -3.23
CA GLU A 87 5.87 -4.32 -1.99
C GLU A 87 7.22 -3.92 -1.36
N LYS A 88 8.23 -3.57 -2.16
CA LYS A 88 9.51 -3.05 -1.65
C LYS A 88 9.36 -1.60 -1.19
N LEU A 89 8.81 -0.75 -2.06
CA LEU A 89 8.71 0.68 -1.84
C LEU A 89 7.83 1.03 -0.64
N ILE A 90 6.73 0.30 -0.42
CA ILE A 90 5.85 0.56 0.72
C ILE A 90 6.56 0.39 2.05
N LYS A 91 7.49 -0.58 2.16
CA LYS A 91 8.26 -0.79 3.39
C LYS A 91 9.18 0.38 3.66
N GLU A 92 9.91 0.82 2.64
CA GLU A 92 10.85 1.96 2.75
C GLU A 92 10.12 3.24 3.16
N LYS A 93 9.04 3.59 2.46
CA LYS A 93 8.22 4.77 2.75
C LYS A 93 7.59 4.69 4.13
N SER A 94 6.98 3.56 4.46
CA SER A 94 6.32 3.40 5.76
C SER A 94 7.30 3.45 6.91
N MET A 95 8.51 2.91 6.76
CA MET A 95 9.53 2.98 7.80
C MET A 95 9.99 4.40 8.08
N LYS A 96 10.16 5.20 7.03
CA LYS A 96 10.46 6.61 7.18
C LYS A 96 9.37 7.32 7.99
N ILE A 97 8.11 7.12 7.61
CA ILE A 97 6.96 7.75 8.29
C ILE A 97 6.82 7.27 9.75
N LEU A 98 6.93 5.95 9.99
CA LEU A 98 6.86 5.35 11.32
C LEU A 98 7.94 5.89 12.25
N LYS A 99 9.17 6.04 11.73
CA LYS A 99 10.29 6.62 12.48
C LYS A 99 10.05 8.11 12.78
N GLU A 100 9.66 8.89 11.79
CA GLU A 100 9.51 10.35 11.91
C GLU A 100 8.29 10.78 12.72
N LYS A 101 7.19 10.03 12.66
CA LYS A 101 5.88 10.46 13.20
C LYS A 101 5.41 9.64 14.40
N PHE A 102 5.89 8.41 14.56
CA PHE A 102 5.40 7.49 15.59
C PHE A 102 6.51 6.95 16.51
N ASN A 103 7.76 7.42 16.35
CA ASN A 103 8.92 6.98 17.11
C ASN A 103 9.08 5.44 17.17
N GLN A 104 8.61 4.74 16.14
CA GLN A 104 8.75 3.29 16.03
C GLN A 104 10.11 2.96 15.40
N ILE A 105 10.98 2.29 16.17
CA ILE A 105 12.39 2.04 15.79
C ILE A 105 12.67 0.56 15.45
N ARG A 106 11.69 -0.36 15.55
CA ARG A 106 11.99 -1.79 15.36
C ARG A 106 11.92 -2.26 13.91
N TYR A 107 13.00 -2.92 13.51
CA TYR A 107 13.36 -3.43 12.18
C TYR A 107 12.24 -4.25 11.50
N LEU A 108 11.67 -3.72 10.41
CA LEU A 108 11.11 -4.59 9.36
C LEU A 108 12.33 -5.19 8.65
N ARG A 109 12.74 -6.41 9.04
CA ARG A 109 13.68 -7.19 8.22
C ARG A 109 12.93 -7.76 7.01
#